data_AF-A0A4R3DPH6-F1
#
_entry.id   AF-A0A4R3DPH6-F1
#
_cell.length_a   1.000
_cell.length_b   1.000
_cell.length_c   1.000
_cell.angle_alpha   90.00
_cell.angle_beta   90.00
_cell.angle_gamma   90.00
#
_symmetry.space_group_name_H-M   'P 1'
#
loop_
_entity.id
_entity.type
_entity.pdbx_description
1 polymer ?
#
loop_
_entity_poly.entity_id
_entity_poly.type
_entity_poly.pdbx_seq_one_letter_code
_entity_poly.pdbx_strand_id
1 'polypeptide(L)'
;MVSRATLEASNDDPKLQEVDLNLSHDEKARGVEHVQPYGFSSRPVAPSKESDGSTKRAEAFVVHPDGSRSHPVALVIADRRFRPKGMKAGEVQVHDNQGQSVHLAEDGIVVNSPKKLTFKVGDNASITMNADGTVTIRGSAIKFEQG
;
A
#
# COMPACT_ATOMS: atom_id res chain seq x y z
N MET A 1 0.62 4.45 26.12
CA MET A 1 -0.78 4.04 25.81
C MET A 1 -0.92 3.80 24.32
N VAL A 2 -1.76 2.87 23.88
CA VAL A 2 -2.09 2.66 22.44
C VAL A 2 -3.57 2.96 22.24
N SER A 3 -3.91 3.67 21.17
CA SER A 3 -5.30 3.89 20.76
C SER A 3 -5.53 3.54 19.29
N ARG A 4 -6.81 3.44 18.92
CA ARG A 4 -7.27 3.37 17.53
C ARG A 4 -7.71 4.76 17.07
N ALA A 5 -7.52 5.03 15.79
CA ALA A 5 -7.93 6.27 15.15
C ALA A 5 -8.44 6.00 13.74
N THR A 6 -9.09 6.99 13.13
CA THR A 6 -9.40 6.98 11.70
C THR A 6 -8.74 8.15 10.99
N LEU A 7 -8.26 7.93 9.78
CA LEU A 7 -7.61 8.94 8.95
C LEU A 7 -8.61 10.02 8.48
N GLU A 8 -8.18 11.28 8.55
CA GLU A 8 -8.82 12.42 7.89
C GLU A 8 -8.02 12.87 6.66
N ALA A 9 -6.71 13.02 6.79
CA ALA A 9 -5.82 13.45 5.71
C ALA A 9 -4.39 12.94 5.91
N SER A 10 -3.60 12.97 4.83
CA SER A 10 -2.17 12.67 4.84
C SER A 10 -1.39 13.73 4.05
N ASN A 11 -0.27 14.17 4.61
CA ASN A 11 0.71 15.06 4.01
C ASN A 11 2.05 14.32 3.86
N ASP A 12 2.53 14.18 2.63
CA ASP A 12 3.71 13.39 2.29
C ASP A 12 4.91 14.25 1.88
N ASP A 13 4.79 15.58 2.02
CA ASP A 13 5.84 16.54 1.70
C ASP A 13 6.97 16.60 2.76
N PRO A 14 6.71 16.47 4.07
CA PRO A 14 7.77 16.49 5.08
C PRO A 14 8.66 15.22 5.04
N LYS A 15 9.75 15.22 5.83
CA LYS A 15 10.69 14.07 5.87
C LYS A 15 10.05 12.79 6.40
N LEU A 16 9.17 12.91 7.39
CA LEU A 16 8.25 11.86 7.81
C LEU A 16 6.86 12.27 7.35
N GLN A 17 6.11 11.31 6.82
CA GLN A 17 4.72 11.55 6.46
C GLN A 17 3.95 12.00 7.71
N GLU A 18 3.12 13.01 7.58
CA GLU A 18 2.22 13.49 8.62
C GLU A 18 0.77 13.09 8.30
N VAL A 19 0.01 12.77 9.33
CA VAL A 19 -1.41 12.42 9.20
C VAL A 19 -2.29 13.19 10.17
N ASP A 20 -3.49 13.51 9.70
CA ASP A 20 -4.57 14.03 10.54
C ASP A 20 -5.51 12.87 10.90
N LEU A 21 -5.80 12.74 12.19
CA LEU A 21 -6.51 11.59 12.76
C LEU A 21 -7.68 12.05 13.62
N ASN A 22 -8.80 11.33 13.51
CA ASN A 22 -9.83 11.34 14.54
C ASN A 22 -9.49 10.24 15.56
N LEU A 23 -9.23 10.66 16.79
CA LEU A 23 -9.05 9.84 17.97
C LEU A 23 -10.42 9.57 18.64
N SER A 24 -10.41 8.85 19.76
CA SER A 24 -11.63 8.54 20.51
C SER A 24 -12.32 9.81 21.04
N HIS A 25 -13.64 9.78 21.15
CA HIS A 25 -14.46 10.90 21.66
C HIS A 25 -14.29 12.21 20.86
N ASP A 26 -14.22 12.11 19.53
CA ASP A 26 -14.15 13.24 18.60
C ASP A 26 -12.90 14.14 18.75
N GLU A 27 -11.90 13.67 19.49
CA GLU A 27 -10.59 14.32 19.58
C GLU A 27 -9.89 14.27 18.22
N LYS A 28 -9.28 15.39 17.82
CA LYS A 28 -8.51 15.47 16.56
C LYS A 28 -7.05 15.69 16.87
N ALA A 29 -6.20 14.87 16.27
CA ALA A 29 -4.77 15.09 16.25
C ALA A 29 -4.35 15.43 14.81
N ARG A 30 -3.54 16.48 14.67
CA ARG A 30 -3.06 16.96 13.37
C ARG A 30 -1.56 16.89 13.30
N GLY A 31 -1.01 16.71 12.11
CA GLY A 31 0.44 16.65 11.92
C GLY A 31 1.09 15.49 12.70
N VAL A 32 0.36 14.38 12.89
CA VAL A 32 0.88 13.22 13.63
C VAL A 32 1.88 12.51 12.73
N GLU A 33 3.11 12.32 13.22
CA GLU A 33 4.13 11.60 12.46
C GLU A 33 3.69 10.13 12.23
N HIS A 34 3.73 9.70 10.97
CA HIS A 34 3.52 8.33 10.54
C HIS A 34 4.86 7.68 10.21
N VAL A 35 5.35 6.86 11.14
CA VAL A 35 6.62 6.17 11.00
C VAL A 35 6.41 4.90 10.17
N GLN A 36 7.16 4.78 9.08
CA GLN A 36 7.06 3.66 8.14
C GLN A 36 8.37 2.84 8.15
N PRO A 37 8.29 1.50 8.02
CA PRO A 37 9.48 0.68 7.96
C PRO A 37 10.27 0.98 6.69
N TYR A 38 11.60 1.02 6.80
CA TYR A 38 12.48 1.26 5.66
C TYR A 38 12.21 0.28 4.50
N GLY A 39 12.18 0.81 3.28
CA GLY A 39 11.83 0.04 2.07
C GLY A 39 10.34 -0.03 1.78
N PHE A 40 9.47 0.43 2.69
CA PHE A 40 8.04 0.53 2.47
C PHE A 40 7.57 1.96 2.67
N SER A 41 6.87 2.48 1.67
CA SER A 41 6.20 3.77 1.75
C SER A 41 4.80 3.63 1.19
N SER A 42 3.84 4.18 1.91
CA SER A 42 2.44 4.21 1.54
C SER A 42 1.87 5.56 1.91
N ARG A 43 1.01 6.07 1.04
CA ARG A 43 0.16 7.21 1.36
C ARG A 43 -1.27 6.71 1.49
N PRO A 44 -1.82 6.67 2.72
CA PRO A 44 -3.17 6.22 2.95
C PRO A 44 -4.19 6.99 2.08
N VAL A 45 -5.16 6.27 1.53
CA VAL A 45 -6.19 6.85 0.65
C VAL A 45 -7.10 7.76 1.47
N ALA A 46 -7.45 8.91 0.89
CA ALA A 46 -8.37 9.86 1.50
C ALA A 46 -9.72 9.21 1.89
N PRO A 47 -10.44 9.81 2.85
CA PRO A 47 -11.80 9.39 3.19
C PRO A 47 -12.71 9.37 1.95
N SER A 48 -13.54 8.33 1.81
CA SER A 48 -14.53 8.21 0.75
C SER A 48 -15.94 8.31 1.32
N LYS A 49 -16.81 9.10 0.69
CA LYS A 49 -18.24 9.05 0.95
C LYS A 49 -18.85 7.87 0.22
N GLU A 50 -19.66 7.11 0.93
CA GLU A 50 -20.41 5.99 0.39
C GLU A 50 -21.83 6.42 -0.02
N SER A 51 -22.50 5.60 -0.83
CA SER A 51 -23.85 5.90 -1.32
C SER A 51 -24.92 5.97 -0.22
N ASP A 52 -24.67 5.33 0.92
CA ASP A 52 -25.54 5.35 2.11
C ASP A 52 -25.31 6.59 3.00
N GLY A 53 -24.43 7.51 2.59
CA GLY A 53 -24.08 8.71 3.34
C GLY A 53 -22.99 8.49 4.41
N SER A 54 -22.55 7.26 4.64
CA SER A 54 -21.42 6.98 5.53
C SER A 54 -20.10 7.44 4.91
N THR A 55 -19.08 7.62 5.75
CA THR A 55 -17.72 7.95 5.29
C THR A 55 -16.78 6.82 5.72
N LYS A 56 -16.14 6.16 4.75
CA LYS A 56 -15.09 5.17 5.03
C LYS A 56 -13.73 5.84 5.06
N ARG A 57 -12.91 5.35 5.98
CA ARG A 57 -11.59 5.90 6.31
C ARG A 57 -10.61 4.75 6.49
N ALA A 58 -9.33 5.03 6.26
CA ALA A 58 -8.28 4.16 6.77
C ALA A 58 -8.28 4.20 8.31
N GLU A 59 -7.89 3.10 8.93
CA GLU A 59 -7.82 2.92 10.38
C GLU A 59 -6.36 2.93 10.81
N ALA A 60 -6.05 3.63 11.90
CA ALA A 60 -4.71 3.77 12.42
C ALA A 60 -4.57 3.23 13.84
N PHE A 61 -3.39 2.69 14.15
CA PHE A 61 -2.94 2.47 15.52
C PHE A 61 -1.93 3.54 15.91
N VAL A 62 -2.21 4.20 17.04
CA VAL A 62 -1.47 5.38 17.50
C VAL A 62 -0.88 5.08 18.87
N VAL A 63 0.42 5.32 19.02
CA VAL A 63 1.12 5.26 20.29
C VAL A 63 1.21 6.64 20.90
N HIS A 64 1.01 6.69 22.22
CA HIS A 64 1.14 7.86 23.06
C HIS A 64 2.34 7.61 24.00
N PRO A 65 3.54 8.13 23.65
CA PRO A 65 4.74 8.01 24.49
C PRO A 65 4.44 8.56 25.89
N ASP A 66 4.81 7.79 26.91
CA ASP A 66 4.52 8.10 28.34
C ASP A 66 3.03 8.37 28.65
N GLY A 67 2.12 7.91 27.78
CA GLY A 67 0.69 8.21 27.91
C GLY A 67 0.30 9.65 27.54
N SER A 68 1.23 10.47 27.09
CA SER A 68 0.97 11.86 26.69
C SER A 68 0.17 11.93 25.37
N ARG A 69 -0.83 12.81 25.35
CA ARG A 69 -1.63 13.12 24.15
C ARG A 69 -1.02 14.22 23.28
N SER A 70 0.05 14.87 23.73
CA SER A 70 0.64 16.01 23.03
C SER A 70 1.51 15.61 21.83
N HIS A 71 2.09 14.41 21.85
CA HIS A 71 3.01 13.92 20.81
C HIS A 71 2.68 12.47 20.41
N PRO A 72 1.48 12.22 19.86
CA PRO A 72 1.14 10.90 19.35
C PRO A 72 2.02 10.54 18.14
N VAL A 73 2.20 9.24 17.89
CA VAL A 73 2.87 8.71 16.70
C VAL A 73 2.00 7.61 16.09
N ALA A 74 1.73 7.69 14.79
CA ALA A 74 1.02 6.66 14.06
C ALA A 74 2.02 5.58 13.61
N LEU A 75 1.73 4.31 13.97
CA LEU A 75 2.62 3.18 13.65
C LEU A 75 2.12 2.33 12.49
N VAL A 76 0.82 2.14 12.38
CA VAL A 76 0.21 1.31 11.32
C VAL A 76 -1.06 2.00 10.87
N ILE A 77 -1.18 2.22 9.56
CA ILE A 77 -2.40 2.71 8.93
C ILE A 77 -2.85 1.67 7.90
N ALA A 78 -3.99 1.04 8.16
CA ALA A 78 -4.57 0.02 7.31
C ALA A 78 -5.82 0.54 6.62
N ASP A 79 -5.95 0.24 5.33
CA ASP A 79 -7.15 0.56 4.58
C ASP A 79 -7.88 -0.72 4.13
N ARG A 80 -8.80 -1.17 4.99
CA ARG A 80 -9.58 -2.39 4.73
C ARG A 80 -10.49 -2.31 3.49
N ARG A 81 -10.68 -1.12 2.90
CA ARG A 81 -11.41 -0.97 1.62
C ARG A 81 -10.71 -1.72 0.49
N PHE A 82 -9.39 -1.78 0.53
CA PHE A 82 -8.55 -2.30 -0.55
C PHE A 82 -7.77 -3.57 -0.17
N ARG A 83 -7.88 -4.03 1.09
CA ARG A 83 -7.19 -5.23 1.56
C ARG A 83 -7.57 -6.47 0.72
N PRO A 84 -6.60 -7.16 0.09
CA PRO A 84 -6.82 -8.43 -0.57
C PRO A 84 -7.42 -9.47 0.38
N LYS A 85 -8.28 -10.34 -0.16
CA LYS A 85 -8.97 -11.42 0.57
C LYS A 85 -8.81 -12.73 -0.20
N GLY A 86 -8.98 -13.85 0.50
CA GLY A 86 -8.96 -15.19 -0.13
C GLY A 86 -7.56 -15.76 -0.41
N MET A 87 -6.51 -15.13 0.12
CA MET A 87 -5.15 -15.67 0.05
C MET A 87 -5.02 -16.97 0.87
N LYS A 88 -4.19 -17.88 0.40
CA LYS A 88 -3.81 -19.09 1.16
C LYS A 88 -2.82 -18.72 2.26
N ALA A 89 -2.73 -19.59 3.27
CA ALA A 89 -1.76 -19.41 4.36
C ALA A 89 -0.33 -19.42 3.82
N GLY A 90 0.48 -18.43 4.23
CA GLY A 90 1.87 -18.28 3.81
C GLY A 90 2.08 -17.35 2.61
N GLU A 91 1.02 -16.97 1.90
CA GLU A 91 1.12 -16.03 0.78
C GLU A 91 1.36 -14.58 1.25
N VAL A 92 2.06 -13.79 0.43
CA VAL A 92 2.40 -12.38 0.73
C VAL A 92 2.11 -11.51 -0.50
N GLN A 93 1.53 -10.34 -0.29
CA GLN A 93 1.19 -9.42 -1.39
C GLN A 93 1.41 -7.95 -1.02
N VAL A 94 2.09 -7.22 -1.91
CA VAL A 94 2.09 -5.75 -1.94
C VAL A 94 1.04 -5.31 -2.96
N HIS A 95 0.16 -4.38 -2.60
CA HIS A 95 -0.98 -3.96 -3.41
C HIS A 95 -1.29 -2.47 -3.24
N ASP A 96 -2.03 -1.91 -4.18
CA ASP A 96 -2.57 -0.55 -4.09
C ASP A 96 -4.11 -0.53 -4.16
N ASN A 97 -4.69 0.68 -4.12
CA ASN A 97 -6.13 0.90 -4.20
C ASN A 97 -6.69 0.83 -5.64
N GLN A 98 -5.85 0.52 -6.64
CA GLN A 98 -6.18 0.55 -8.06
C GLN A 98 -6.07 -0.84 -8.70
N GLY A 99 -5.89 -1.89 -7.89
CA GLY A 99 -5.80 -3.28 -8.34
C GLY A 99 -4.41 -3.70 -8.84
N GLN A 100 -3.38 -2.88 -8.62
CA GLN A 100 -2.00 -3.23 -8.91
C GLN A 100 -1.42 -4.06 -7.76
N SER A 101 -0.61 -5.07 -8.06
CA SER A 101 0.03 -5.87 -7.02
C SER A 101 1.25 -6.68 -7.47
N VAL A 102 2.05 -7.06 -6.49
CA VAL A 102 3.06 -8.13 -6.55
C VAL A 102 2.68 -9.16 -5.50
N HIS A 103 2.29 -10.36 -5.92
CA HIS A 103 1.80 -11.44 -5.06
C HIS A 103 2.74 -12.63 -5.16
N LEU A 104 3.33 -13.00 -4.02
CA LEU A 104 4.04 -14.26 -3.81
C LEU A 104 2.98 -15.28 -3.34
N ALA A 105 2.47 -16.05 -4.30
CA ALA A 105 1.48 -17.08 -4.11
C ALA A 105 2.13 -18.46 -3.91
N GLU A 106 1.35 -19.44 -3.48
CA GLU A 106 1.85 -20.82 -3.31
C GLU A 106 2.37 -21.42 -4.63
N ASP A 107 1.75 -21.07 -5.77
CA ASP A 107 2.04 -21.61 -7.10
C ASP A 107 2.98 -20.72 -7.94
N GLY A 108 3.43 -19.57 -7.43
CA GLY A 108 4.38 -18.70 -8.12
C GLY A 108 4.30 -17.23 -7.73
N ILE A 109 4.86 -16.38 -8.58
CA ILE A 109 4.83 -14.92 -8.41
C ILE A 109 3.95 -14.30 -9.49
N VAL A 110 2.95 -13.51 -9.09
CA VAL A 110 2.08 -12.76 -9.99
C VAL A 110 2.35 -11.26 -9.84
N VAL A 111 2.79 -10.63 -10.93
CA VAL A 111 2.86 -9.17 -11.04
C VAL A 111 1.68 -8.70 -11.89
N ASN A 112 0.68 -8.09 -11.25
CA ASN A 112 -0.57 -7.71 -11.89
C ASN A 112 -0.73 -6.19 -11.92
N SER A 113 -1.16 -5.66 -13.06
CA SER A 113 -1.62 -4.28 -13.17
C SER A 113 -2.70 -4.16 -14.25
N PRO A 114 -3.85 -3.53 -13.95
CA PRO A 114 -4.81 -3.13 -14.99
C PRO A 114 -4.33 -1.89 -15.79
N LYS A 115 -3.11 -1.40 -15.53
CA LYS A 115 -2.52 -0.22 -16.14
C LYS A 115 -1.26 -0.62 -16.93
N LYS A 116 -0.31 0.30 -17.03
CA LYS A 116 0.99 0.09 -17.68
C LYS A 116 1.95 -0.61 -16.72
N LEU A 117 2.52 -1.73 -17.16
CA LEU A 117 3.69 -2.37 -16.54
C LEU A 117 4.94 -2.05 -17.38
N THR A 118 6.07 -1.70 -16.75
CA THR A 118 7.31 -1.34 -17.45
C THR A 118 8.52 -1.80 -16.66
N PHE A 119 9.46 -2.46 -17.34
CA PHE A 119 10.76 -2.82 -16.80
C PHE A 119 11.82 -1.98 -17.52
N LYS A 120 12.65 -1.26 -16.77
CA LYS A 120 13.80 -0.51 -17.29
C LYS A 120 15.06 -1.10 -16.69
N VAL A 121 15.98 -1.58 -17.53
CA VAL A 121 17.21 -2.25 -17.12
C VAL A 121 18.38 -1.52 -17.76
N GLY A 122 19.38 -1.13 -16.96
CA GLY A 122 20.55 -0.37 -17.43
C GLY A 122 21.69 -1.22 -17.98
N ASP A 123 21.66 -2.52 -17.72
CA ASP A 123 22.59 -3.53 -18.23
C ASP A 123 21.76 -4.69 -18.84
N ASN A 124 22.25 -5.92 -18.80
CA ASN A 124 21.58 -7.08 -19.34
C ASN A 124 20.30 -7.44 -18.58
N ALA A 125 19.23 -7.74 -19.34
CA ALA A 125 18.05 -8.44 -18.87
C ALA A 125 18.04 -9.85 -19.47
N SER A 126 17.85 -10.87 -18.64
CA SER A 126 17.73 -12.26 -19.10
C SER A 126 16.49 -12.92 -18.48
N ILE A 127 15.85 -13.79 -19.26
CA ILE A 127 14.79 -14.68 -18.79
C ILE A 127 15.30 -16.09 -19.01
N THR A 128 15.42 -16.87 -17.94
CA THR A 128 15.91 -18.24 -17.98
C THR A 128 14.88 -19.16 -17.32
N MET A 129 14.68 -20.33 -17.92
CA MET A 129 13.79 -21.39 -17.44
C MET A 129 14.41 -22.74 -17.73
N ASN A 130 13.81 -23.80 -17.18
CA ASN A 130 14.18 -25.17 -17.51
C ASN A 130 14.02 -25.44 -19.01
N ALA A 131 14.70 -26.47 -19.51
CA ALA A 131 14.75 -26.79 -20.95
C ALA A 131 13.37 -27.05 -21.59
N ASP A 132 12.39 -27.45 -20.79
CA ASP A 132 10.99 -27.68 -21.15
C ASP A 132 10.06 -26.51 -20.81
N GLY A 133 10.60 -25.43 -20.26
CA GLY A 133 9.85 -24.21 -19.93
C GLY A 133 9.34 -23.49 -21.17
N THR A 134 8.29 -22.69 -21.00
CA THR A 134 7.69 -21.91 -22.09
C THR A 134 7.55 -20.43 -21.71
N VAL A 135 7.96 -19.54 -22.61
CA VAL A 135 7.58 -18.11 -22.58
C VAL A 135 6.35 -17.90 -23.45
N THR A 136 5.29 -17.30 -22.90
CA THR A 136 4.13 -16.86 -23.69
C THR A 136 4.04 -15.34 -23.71
N ILE A 137 4.04 -14.73 -24.90
CA ILE A 137 3.85 -13.28 -25.10
C ILE A 137 2.61 -13.09 -25.97
N ARG A 138 1.65 -12.28 -25.52
CA ARG A 138 0.39 -12.01 -26.24
C ARG A 138 0.09 -10.52 -26.26
N GLY A 139 -0.34 -10.03 -27.41
CA GLY A 139 -0.76 -8.67 -27.63
C GLY A 139 -1.15 -8.47 -29.10
N SER A 140 -1.90 -7.42 -29.40
CA SER A 140 -2.22 -7.05 -30.79
C SER A 140 -1.00 -6.56 -31.57
N ALA A 141 0.04 -6.12 -30.88
CA ALA A 141 1.33 -5.75 -31.44
C ALA A 141 2.47 -6.11 -30.49
N ILE A 142 3.56 -6.68 -31.03
CA ILE A 142 4.82 -6.94 -30.33
C ILE A 142 5.91 -6.26 -31.16
N LYS A 143 6.70 -5.40 -30.53
CA LYS A 143 7.77 -4.63 -31.19
C LYS A 143 9.11 -4.98 -30.57
N PHE A 144 10.09 -5.23 -31.43
CA PHE A 144 11.50 -5.37 -31.06
C PHE A 144 12.23 -4.21 -31.72
N GLU A 145 12.82 -3.33 -30.91
CA GLU A 145 13.60 -2.19 -31.37
C GLU A 145 15.05 -2.44 -30.95
N GLN A 146 15.98 -2.24 -31.89
CA GLN A 146 17.42 -2.26 -31.63
C GLN A 146 17.94 -0.84 -31.81
N GLY A 147 18.77 -0.38 -30.86
CA GLY A 147 19.47 0.90 -30.92
C GLY A 147 20.72 0.83 -31.77
#